data_AF-A0A1D1Z413-F1
#
_entry.id   AF-A0A1D1Z413-F1
#
_cell.length_a   1.000
_cell.length_b   1.000
_cell.length_c   1.000
_cell.angle_alpha   90.00
_cell.angle_beta   90.00
_cell.angle_gamma   90.00
#
_symmetry.space_group_name_H-M   'P 1'
#
loop_
_entity.id
_entity.type
_entity.pdbx_description
1 polymer ?
#
loop_
_entity_poly.entity_id
_entity_poly.type
_entity_poly.pdbx_seq_one_letter_code
_entity_poly.pdbx_strand_id
1 'polypeptide(L)'
;LYDNPIAIAAFAAMEKGIFVANSAGNEGPNFKSVLEGIPWSLTVGATTVDRVFAGTVVLGDGTAVVGGSLYTGKPPSSKPLPLVQVDCQNSTALAQSAGKIVACQPIPEVEDLSLMEYYVRTAKGVAGGLFLVTAEFLEYFSKFSFPATLLGEEESQRVLDYMKRTPNPTATLHFRRTILGAKPAPVAALYSSRGPSPICPEVLKPDLVAPGTQVMAAYVPSR
;
A
#
# COMPACT_ATOMS: atom_id res chain seq x y z
N LEU A 1 -18.17 9.55 -25.47
CA LEU A 1 -17.24 10.66 -25.84
C LEU A 1 -17.97 12.00 -25.91
N TYR A 2 -19.06 12.12 -26.67
CA TYR A 2 -19.75 13.41 -26.90
C TYR A 2 -20.38 14.05 -25.64
N ASP A 3 -20.68 13.27 -24.59
CA ASP A 3 -21.13 13.77 -23.29
C ASP A 3 -20.00 13.87 -22.25
N ASN A 4 -18.77 13.48 -22.58
CA ASN A 4 -17.65 13.58 -21.64
C ASN A 4 -16.98 14.96 -21.79
N PRO A 5 -17.03 15.82 -20.76
CA PRO A 5 -16.43 17.15 -20.83
C PRO A 5 -14.91 17.13 -21.04
N ILE A 6 -14.20 16.13 -20.51
CA ILE A 6 -12.75 15.95 -20.72
C ILE A 6 -12.48 15.62 -22.19
N ALA A 7 -13.26 14.72 -22.78
CA ALA A 7 -13.10 14.36 -24.19
C ALA A 7 -13.37 15.54 -25.12
N ILE A 8 -14.45 16.28 -24.88
CA ILE A 8 -14.81 17.49 -25.67
C ILE A 8 -13.70 18.53 -25.58
N ALA A 9 -13.23 18.85 -24.37
CA ALA A 9 -12.17 19.84 -24.17
C ALA A 9 -10.83 19.38 -24.77
N ALA A 10 -10.47 18.10 -24.61
CA ALA A 10 -9.25 17.54 -25.18
C ALA A 10 -9.28 17.55 -26.71
N PHE A 11 -10.45 17.40 -27.33
CA PHE A 11 -10.59 17.48 -28.78
C PHE A 11 -10.31 18.90 -29.27
N ALA A 12 -10.93 19.90 -28.64
CA ALA A 12 -10.69 21.32 -28.97
C ALA A 12 -9.22 21.71 -28.76
N ALA A 13 -8.55 21.18 -27.73
CA ALA A 13 -7.12 21.36 -27.51
C ALA A 13 -6.28 20.73 -28.64
N MET A 14 -6.58 19.49 -29.03
CA MET A 14 -5.90 18.79 -30.14
C MET A 14 -6.03 19.56 -31.46
N GLU A 15 -7.20 20.11 -31.79
CA GLU A 15 -7.41 20.92 -33.00
C GLU A 15 -6.53 22.18 -33.05
N LYS A 16 -6.02 22.62 -31.90
CA LYS A 16 -5.08 23.75 -31.76
C LYS A 16 -3.62 23.30 -31.58
N GLY A 17 -3.33 22.00 -31.75
CA GLY A 17 -2.00 21.43 -31.55
C GLY A 17 -1.56 21.41 -30.08
N ILE A 18 -2.50 21.50 -29.13
CA ILE A 18 -2.22 21.46 -27.70
C ILE A 18 -2.35 20.01 -27.22
N PHE A 19 -1.25 19.48 -26.68
CA PHE A 19 -1.19 18.13 -26.17
C PHE A 19 -1.93 18.01 -24.81
N VAL A 20 -2.65 16.91 -24.62
CA VAL A 20 -3.37 16.59 -23.38
C VAL A 20 -2.97 15.19 -22.91
N ALA A 21 -2.64 15.09 -21.63
CA ALA A 21 -2.42 13.82 -20.94
C ALA A 21 -3.44 13.65 -19.80
N ASN A 22 -3.97 12.45 -19.66
CA ASN A 22 -4.90 12.04 -18.61
C ASN A 22 -4.44 10.74 -17.95
N SER A 23 -4.82 10.53 -16.69
CA SER A 23 -4.59 9.24 -16.02
C SER A 23 -5.53 8.17 -16.56
N ALA A 24 -5.08 6.90 -16.52
CA ALA A 24 -5.92 5.75 -16.87
C ALA A 24 -7.07 5.51 -15.87
N GLY A 25 -6.88 5.93 -14.62
CA GLY A 25 -7.77 5.60 -13.49
C GLY A 25 -7.09 4.67 -12.48
N ASN A 26 -7.76 4.50 -11.33
CA ASN A 26 -7.30 3.70 -10.20
C ASN A 26 -8.26 2.52 -9.87
N GLU A 27 -9.05 2.09 -10.85
CA GLU A 27 -10.09 1.05 -10.75
C GLU A 27 -9.59 -0.33 -11.25
N GLY A 28 -8.28 -0.48 -11.42
CA GLY A 28 -7.65 -1.77 -11.67
C GLY A 28 -7.81 -2.75 -10.49
N PRO A 29 -7.38 -4.01 -10.66
CA PRO A 29 -6.64 -4.56 -11.80
C PRO A 29 -7.55 -5.16 -12.89
N ASN A 30 -8.87 -5.09 -12.70
CA ASN A 30 -9.82 -5.76 -13.57
C ASN A 30 -9.77 -5.23 -15.01
N PHE A 31 -10.01 -6.12 -15.96
CA PHE A 31 -10.12 -5.81 -17.38
C PHE A 31 -11.21 -4.75 -17.63
N LYS A 32 -11.02 -3.86 -18.61
CA LYS A 32 -11.96 -2.77 -18.96
C LYS A 32 -12.26 -1.80 -17.81
N SER A 33 -11.27 -1.50 -16.98
CA SER A 33 -11.38 -0.51 -15.88
C SER A 33 -10.87 0.88 -16.25
N VAL A 34 -10.25 1.06 -17.42
CA VAL A 34 -9.84 2.40 -17.89
C VAL A 34 -11.08 3.28 -18.03
N LEU A 35 -11.08 4.41 -17.30
CA LEU A 35 -12.24 5.30 -17.24
C LEU A 35 -12.49 5.93 -18.60
N GLU A 36 -11.43 6.54 -19.14
CA GLU A 36 -11.53 7.41 -20.31
C GLU A 36 -10.52 6.99 -21.38
N GLY A 37 -10.93 6.09 -22.25
CA GLY A 37 -10.15 5.77 -23.45
C GLY A 37 -10.39 6.78 -24.57
N ILE A 38 -10.02 8.03 -24.32
CA ILE A 38 -10.15 9.15 -25.27
C ILE A 38 -9.07 8.99 -26.35
N PRO A 39 -9.43 8.79 -27.63
CA PRO A 39 -8.44 8.50 -28.68
C PRO A 39 -7.41 9.63 -28.90
N TRP A 40 -7.83 10.88 -28.70
CA TRP A 40 -7.03 12.09 -28.93
C TRP A 40 -6.32 12.63 -27.67
N SER A 41 -6.23 11.83 -26.61
CA SER A 41 -5.50 12.17 -25.38
C SER A 41 -4.52 11.05 -25.04
N LEU A 42 -3.38 11.40 -24.44
CA LEU A 42 -2.45 10.42 -23.89
C LEU A 42 -2.96 9.93 -22.52
N THR A 43 -3.39 8.69 -22.46
CA THR A 43 -3.82 7.99 -21.25
C THR A 43 -2.66 7.24 -20.62
N VAL A 44 -2.29 7.65 -19.40
CA VAL A 44 -1.11 7.16 -18.68
C VAL A 44 -1.51 6.23 -17.54
N GLY A 45 -1.03 4.97 -17.59
CA GLY A 45 -1.11 4.03 -16.48
C GLY A 45 -0.01 4.24 -15.44
N ALA A 46 -0.20 3.71 -14.24
CA ALA A 46 0.74 3.83 -13.13
C ALA A 46 1.64 2.59 -13.01
N THR A 47 2.90 2.83 -12.63
CA THR A 47 3.87 1.79 -12.26
C THR A 47 4.49 2.07 -10.90
N THR A 48 4.97 1.00 -10.28
CA THR A 48 5.89 1.07 -9.14
C THR A 48 7.27 1.54 -9.58
N VAL A 49 8.07 1.98 -8.60
CA VAL A 49 9.49 2.31 -8.77
C VAL A 49 10.34 1.36 -7.93
N ASP A 50 11.64 1.35 -8.13
CA ASP A 50 12.61 0.53 -7.39
C ASP A 50 12.87 1.00 -5.95
N ARG A 51 11.97 1.83 -5.40
CA ARG A 51 12.07 2.43 -4.07
C ARG A 51 11.00 1.87 -3.13
N VAL A 52 11.43 1.49 -1.93
CA VAL A 52 10.55 1.02 -0.85
C VAL A 52 10.75 1.87 0.40
N PHE A 53 9.66 2.36 1.00
CA PHE A 53 9.68 2.92 2.35
C PHE A 53 9.48 1.80 3.37
N ALA A 54 10.55 1.47 4.08
CA ALA A 54 10.62 0.25 4.87
C ALA A 54 10.16 0.47 6.32
N GLY A 55 9.23 -0.40 6.74
CA GLY A 55 8.97 -0.74 8.14
C GLY A 55 9.59 -2.11 8.44
N THR A 56 10.83 -2.13 8.90
CA THR A 56 11.55 -3.39 9.11
C THR A 56 11.19 -3.98 10.48
N VAL A 57 10.82 -5.26 10.48
CA VAL A 57 10.61 -6.07 11.68
C VAL A 57 11.86 -6.91 11.92
N VAL A 58 12.51 -6.76 13.06
CA VAL A 58 13.61 -7.66 13.47
C VAL A 58 13.09 -8.55 14.58
N LEU A 59 12.97 -9.84 14.25
CA LEU A 59 12.47 -10.88 15.15
C LEU A 59 13.51 -11.21 16.22
N GLY A 60 13.07 -11.81 17.33
CA GLY A 60 13.94 -12.11 18.47
C GLY A 60 15.07 -13.10 18.18
N ASP A 61 15.01 -13.83 17.08
CA ASP A 61 16.09 -14.70 16.59
C ASP A 61 17.09 -13.98 15.67
N GLY A 62 16.92 -12.68 15.44
CA GLY A 62 17.75 -11.85 14.57
C GLY A 62 17.29 -11.81 13.11
N THR A 63 16.27 -12.59 12.72
CA THR A 63 15.73 -12.54 11.35
C THR A 63 15.11 -11.17 11.08
N ALA A 64 15.54 -10.52 10.00
CA ALA A 64 14.97 -9.26 9.55
C ALA A 64 13.96 -9.49 8.41
N VAL A 65 12.76 -8.95 8.59
CA VAL A 65 11.66 -8.99 7.62
C VAL A 65 11.36 -7.54 7.19
N VAL A 66 11.39 -7.28 5.88
CA VAL A 66 11.21 -5.93 5.34
C VAL A 66 9.77 -5.72 4.93
N GLY A 67 9.02 -4.96 5.72
CA GLY A 67 7.67 -4.52 5.39
C GLY A 67 7.61 -3.12 4.79
N GLY A 68 6.41 -2.70 4.40
CA GLY A 68 6.09 -1.35 3.94
C GLY A 68 5.55 -0.45 5.05
N SER A 69 6.14 0.74 5.25
CA SER A 69 5.63 1.73 6.20
C SER A 69 6.08 3.15 5.87
N LEU A 70 5.12 4.08 5.86
CA LEU A 70 5.37 5.54 5.82
C LEU A 70 5.34 6.17 7.23
N TYR A 71 5.40 5.37 8.29
CA TYR A 71 5.45 5.89 9.65
C TYR A 71 6.73 6.71 9.87
N THR A 72 6.56 7.99 10.21
CA THR A 72 7.66 8.93 10.43
C THR A 72 7.96 9.14 11.90
N GLY A 73 7.31 8.45 12.84
CA GLY A 73 7.58 8.59 14.27
C GLY A 73 8.81 7.81 14.75
N LYS A 74 8.91 7.62 16.07
CA LYS A 74 9.98 6.83 16.70
C LYS A 74 9.50 5.38 16.88
N PRO A 75 10.40 4.39 16.82
CA PRO A 75 10.03 3.03 17.18
C PRO A 75 9.51 2.98 18.63
N PRO A 76 8.63 2.02 18.96
CA PRO A 76 7.98 1.99 20.27
C PRO A 76 8.96 1.65 21.40
N SER A 77 10.05 0.96 21.09
CA SER A 77 11.08 0.56 22.04
C SER A 77 12.39 0.30 21.30
N SER A 78 13.53 0.53 21.96
CA SER A 78 14.85 0.08 21.50
C SER A 78 15.14 -1.37 21.88
N LYS A 79 14.36 -1.95 22.80
CA LYS A 79 14.44 -3.35 23.23
C LYS A 79 13.34 -4.18 22.56
N PRO A 80 13.56 -5.48 22.31
CA PRO A 80 12.53 -6.38 21.84
C PRO A 80 11.29 -6.36 22.73
N LEU A 81 10.12 -6.25 22.10
CA LEU A 81 8.82 -6.33 22.76
C LEU A 81 8.17 -7.68 22.45
N PRO A 82 7.29 -8.20 23.34
CA PRO A 82 6.51 -9.39 23.04
C PRO A 82 5.72 -9.21 21.74
N LEU A 83 5.79 -10.21 20.88
CA LEU A 83 5.03 -10.30 19.63
C LEU A 83 3.87 -11.28 19.85
N VAL A 84 2.64 -10.85 19.60
CA VAL A 84 1.46 -11.70 19.81
C VAL A 84 0.55 -11.68 18.59
N GLN A 85 0.01 -12.83 18.23
CA GLN A 85 -1.01 -12.92 17.20
C GLN A 85 -2.37 -12.72 17.87
N VAL A 86 -3.14 -11.76 17.38
CA VAL A 86 -4.48 -11.46 17.90
C VAL A 86 -5.41 -11.13 16.76
N ASP A 87 -6.71 -11.35 16.97
CA ASP A 87 -7.73 -10.73 16.14
C ASP A 87 -7.72 -9.22 16.41
N CYS A 88 -7.21 -8.46 15.45
CA CYS A 88 -7.07 -7.01 15.55
C CYS A 88 -8.39 -6.25 15.34
N GLN A 89 -9.52 -6.93 15.19
CA GLN A 89 -10.85 -6.33 15.28
C GLN A 89 -11.52 -6.64 16.64
N ASN A 90 -10.88 -7.46 17.48
CA ASN A 90 -11.35 -7.76 18.82
C ASN A 90 -10.75 -6.78 19.84
N SER A 91 -11.56 -5.81 20.27
CA SER A 91 -11.16 -4.78 21.25
C SER A 91 -10.70 -5.36 22.59
N THR A 92 -11.24 -6.50 23.02
CA THR A 92 -10.85 -7.15 24.28
C THR A 92 -9.46 -7.76 24.18
N ALA A 93 -9.16 -8.45 23.08
CA ALA A 93 -7.84 -9.02 22.83
C ALA A 93 -6.76 -7.93 22.73
N LEU A 94 -7.09 -6.81 22.07
CA LEU A 94 -6.19 -5.65 21.97
C LEU A 94 -5.96 -4.97 23.32
N ALA A 95 -6.98 -4.83 24.16
CA ALA A 95 -6.83 -4.29 25.52
C ALA A 95 -5.88 -5.13 26.40
N GLN A 96 -5.80 -6.44 26.16
CA GLN A 96 -4.87 -7.36 26.84
C GLN A 96 -3.46 -7.40 26.21
N SER A 97 -3.24 -6.60 25.16
CA SER A 97 -1.99 -6.54 24.40
C SER A 97 -1.17 -5.27 24.66
N ALA A 98 -1.44 -4.59 25.78
CA ALA A 98 -0.64 -3.45 26.22
C ALA A 98 0.85 -3.80 26.37
N GLY A 99 1.72 -2.96 25.81
CA GLY A 99 3.17 -3.15 25.77
C GLY A 99 3.67 -4.15 24.73
N LYS A 100 2.78 -4.72 23.91
CA LYS A 100 3.10 -5.75 22.92
C LYS A 100 2.98 -5.23 21.49
N ILE A 101 3.69 -5.87 20.57
CA ILE A 101 3.46 -5.73 19.13
C ILE A 101 2.43 -6.77 18.73
N VAL A 102 1.39 -6.36 18.01
CA VAL A 102 0.31 -7.25 17.55
C VAL A 102 0.54 -7.63 16.09
N ALA A 103 0.48 -8.92 15.77
CA ALA A 103 0.41 -9.43 14.41
C ALA A 103 -1.06 -9.67 14.04
N CYS A 104 -1.55 -8.87 13.10
CA CYS A 104 -2.90 -8.85 12.61
C CYS A 104 -2.97 -9.65 11.31
N GLN A 105 -3.58 -10.84 11.38
CA GLN A 105 -3.92 -11.59 10.17
C GLN A 105 -5.24 -11.04 9.61
N PRO A 106 -5.41 -10.91 8.28
CA PRO A 106 -6.71 -10.58 7.71
C PRO A 106 -7.68 -11.69 8.08
N ILE A 107 -8.88 -11.30 8.50
CA ILE A 107 -9.98 -12.25 8.61
C ILE A 107 -10.37 -12.59 7.16
N PRO A 108 -10.42 -13.88 6.76
CA PRO A 108 -10.72 -14.28 5.38
C PRO A 108 -12.02 -13.68 4.82
N GLU A 109 -12.97 -13.32 5.69
CA GLU A 109 -14.24 -12.70 5.30
C GLU A 109 -14.25 -11.16 5.37
N VAL A 110 -13.26 -10.52 6.01
CA VAL A 110 -13.21 -9.07 6.26
C VAL A 110 -11.79 -8.56 6.03
N GLU A 111 -11.42 -8.34 4.77
CA GLU A 111 -10.17 -7.70 4.37
C GLU A 111 -10.22 -6.16 4.55
N ASP A 112 -10.71 -5.67 5.70
CA ASP A 112 -10.71 -4.24 5.99
C ASP A 112 -9.45 -3.85 6.78
N LEU A 113 -8.37 -3.60 6.04
CA LEU A 113 -7.12 -3.07 6.59
C LEU A 113 -7.36 -1.76 7.37
N SER A 114 -8.27 -0.91 6.90
CA SER A 114 -8.55 0.38 7.54
C SER A 114 -9.22 0.16 8.90
N LEU A 115 -10.12 -0.81 9.00
CA LEU A 115 -10.75 -1.18 10.26
C LEU A 115 -9.73 -1.79 11.24
N MET A 116 -8.93 -2.76 10.79
CA MET A 116 -7.86 -3.33 11.64
C MET A 116 -6.90 -2.25 12.12
N GLU A 117 -6.48 -1.33 11.23
CA GLU A 117 -5.66 -0.18 11.61
C GLU A 117 -6.36 0.68 12.67
N TYR A 118 -7.64 0.99 12.48
CA TYR A 118 -8.42 1.79 13.42
C TYR A 118 -8.45 1.18 14.83
N TYR A 119 -8.72 -0.12 14.94
CA TYR A 119 -8.80 -0.82 16.22
C TYR A 119 -7.44 -0.86 16.93
N VAL A 120 -6.36 -1.20 16.20
CA VAL A 120 -5.01 -1.22 16.77
C VAL A 120 -4.56 0.19 17.20
N ARG A 121 -4.84 1.20 16.38
CA ARG A 121 -4.52 2.61 16.67
C ARG A 121 -5.22 3.12 17.92
N THR A 122 -6.47 2.71 18.13
CA THR A 122 -7.30 3.18 19.26
C THR A 122 -7.16 2.32 20.51
N ALA A 123 -6.55 1.14 20.40
CA ALA A 123 -6.25 0.28 21.53
C ALA A 123 -5.23 0.90 22.48
N LYS A 124 -5.61 1.02 23.76
CA LYS A 124 -4.76 1.62 24.78
C LYS A 124 -3.54 0.75 25.06
N GLY A 125 -2.35 1.31 24.80
CA GLY A 125 -1.07 0.74 25.21
C GLY A 125 -0.49 -0.32 24.27
N VAL A 126 -1.16 -0.67 23.16
CA VAL A 126 -0.54 -1.50 22.12
C VAL A 126 0.68 -0.76 21.55
N ALA A 127 1.82 -1.44 21.48
CA ALA A 127 3.09 -0.80 21.14
C ALA A 127 3.28 -0.63 19.63
N GLY A 128 2.70 -1.52 18.82
CA GLY A 128 2.71 -1.41 17.38
C GLY A 128 1.98 -2.55 16.68
N GLY A 129 1.77 -2.43 15.37
CA GLY A 129 1.03 -3.39 14.56
C GLY A 129 1.84 -3.94 13.37
N LEU A 130 1.78 -5.25 13.17
CA LEU A 130 2.16 -5.91 11.92
C LEU A 130 0.87 -6.30 11.20
N PHE A 131 0.59 -5.65 10.08
CA PHE A 131 -0.57 -5.98 9.25
C PHE A 131 -0.11 -6.96 8.18
N LEU A 132 -0.48 -8.23 8.36
CA LEU A 132 -0.19 -9.28 7.39
C LEU A 132 -1.20 -9.10 6.26
N VAL A 133 -0.76 -8.86 5.03
CA VAL A 133 -1.66 -8.51 3.93
C VAL A 133 -1.28 -9.23 2.65
N THR A 134 -2.23 -9.32 1.72
CA THR A 134 -1.97 -9.75 0.35
C THR A 134 -1.22 -8.66 -0.41
N ALA A 135 -0.63 -9.02 -1.56
CA ALA A 135 0.10 -8.09 -2.41
C ALA A 135 -0.73 -6.86 -2.82
N GLU A 136 -2.06 -6.99 -2.83
CA GLU A 136 -2.98 -5.94 -3.24
C GLU A 136 -2.96 -4.70 -2.35
N PHE A 137 -2.75 -4.91 -1.05
CA PHE A 137 -2.72 -3.83 -0.07
C PHE A 137 -1.34 -3.20 0.09
N LEU A 138 -0.26 -3.81 -0.44
CA LEU A 138 1.11 -3.26 -0.32
C LEU A 138 1.30 -1.95 -1.08
N GLU A 139 0.54 -1.77 -2.16
CA GLU A 139 0.55 -0.53 -2.94
C GLU A 139 -0.37 0.54 -2.36
N TYR A 140 -1.25 0.18 -1.40
CA TYR A 140 -2.13 1.12 -0.74
C TYR A 140 -1.34 2.02 0.21
N PHE A 141 -1.66 3.31 0.20
CA PHE A 141 -0.92 4.34 0.92
C PHE A 141 -1.09 4.20 2.44
N SER A 142 -0.20 3.49 3.12
CA SER A 142 -0.29 3.31 4.58
C SER A 142 0.65 4.23 5.35
N LYS A 143 0.24 5.50 5.42
CA LYS A 143 0.77 6.43 6.42
C LYS A 143 0.15 6.12 7.78
N PHE A 144 0.84 5.30 8.56
CA PHE A 144 0.43 5.03 9.93
C PHE A 144 0.68 6.25 10.83
N SER A 145 -0.22 6.47 11.80
CA SER A 145 -0.07 7.47 12.86
C SER A 145 0.60 6.91 14.12
N PHE A 146 0.82 5.60 14.17
CA PHE A 146 1.46 4.84 15.24
C PHE A 146 2.47 3.85 14.62
N PRO A 147 3.37 3.23 15.41
CA PRO A 147 4.33 2.27 14.89
C PRO A 147 3.65 1.06 14.24
N ALA A 148 3.66 0.99 12.91
CA ALA A 148 3.07 -0.11 12.18
C ALA A 148 3.72 -0.35 10.82
N THR A 149 3.61 -1.57 10.32
CA THR A 149 4.08 -1.96 9.00
C THR A 149 3.12 -2.96 8.35
N LEU A 150 3.02 -2.88 7.03
CA LEU A 150 2.43 -3.92 6.20
C LEU A 150 3.48 -4.97 5.89
N LEU A 151 3.09 -6.24 5.90
CA LEU A 151 3.90 -7.37 5.47
C LEU A 151 3.19 -8.09 4.33
N GLY A 152 3.90 -8.34 3.24
CA GLY A 152 3.39 -9.16 2.14
C GLY A 152 3.20 -10.61 2.57
N GLU A 153 2.69 -11.45 1.68
CA GLU A 153 2.37 -12.85 1.98
C GLU A 153 3.61 -13.64 2.42
N GLU A 154 4.72 -13.53 1.70
CA GLU A 154 5.98 -14.20 2.02
C GLU A 154 6.54 -13.73 3.38
N GLU A 155 6.60 -12.41 3.58
CA GLU A 155 7.05 -11.82 4.85
C GLU A 155 6.16 -12.24 6.02
N SER A 156 4.85 -12.27 5.80
CA SER A 156 3.86 -12.66 6.79
C SER A 156 4.05 -14.10 7.21
N GLN A 157 4.25 -15.01 6.25
CA GLN A 157 4.48 -16.42 6.52
C GLN A 157 5.76 -16.62 7.36
N ARG A 158 6.84 -15.88 7.04
CA ARG A 158 8.09 -15.93 7.83
C ARG A 158 7.89 -15.50 9.27
N VAL A 159 7.10 -14.45 9.51
CA VAL A 159 6.75 -14.00 10.88
C VAL A 159 5.89 -15.04 11.60
N LEU A 160 4.87 -15.58 10.94
CA LEU A 160 3.98 -16.60 11.52
C LEU A 160 4.73 -17.89 11.88
N ASP A 161 5.64 -18.35 11.01
CA ASP A 161 6.45 -19.54 11.26
C ASP A 161 7.43 -19.34 12.42
N TYR A 162 8.03 -18.15 12.54
CA TYR A 162 8.81 -17.77 13.71
C TYR A 162 7.98 -17.82 15.00
N MET A 163 6.78 -17.24 14.99
CA MET A 163 5.92 -17.21 16.17
C MET A 163 5.48 -18.61 16.62
N LYS A 164 5.26 -19.54 15.67
CA LYS A 164 4.92 -20.94 15.98
C LYS A 164 6.07 -21.71 16.60
N ARG A 165 7.32 -21.48 16.16
CA ARG A 165 8.50 -22.24 16.62
C ARG A 165 9.19 -21.67 17.84
N THR A 166 8.91 -20.43 18.22
CA THR A 166 9.61 -19.74 19.31
C THR A 166 8.68 -19.51 20.50
N PRO A 167 8.97 -20.10 21.67
CA PRO A 167 8.28 -19.74 22.91
C PRO A 167 8.53 -18.28 23.25
N ASN A 168 7.47 -17.52 23.58
CA ASN A 168 7.52 -16.09 23.89
C ASN A 168 8.21 -15.26 22.79
N PRO A 169 7.66 -15.23 21.56
CA PRO A 169 8.28 -14.53 20.46
C PRO A 169 8.37 -13.02 20.74
N THR A 170 9.44 -12.39 20.26
CA THR A 170 9.66 -10.95 20.41
C THR A 170 10.04 -10.32 19.09
N ALA A 171 9.86 -9.01 18.98
CA ALA A 171 10.28 -8.25 17.81
C ALA A 171 10.67 -6.80 18.17
N THR A 172 11.44 -6.18 17.29
CA THR A 172 11.67 -4.73 17.25
C THR A 172 11.24 -4.17 15.91
N LEU A 173 10.82 -2.91 15.89
CA LEU A 173 10.40 -2.22 14.68
C LEU A 173 11.38 -1.10 14.34
N HIS A 174 11.71 -0.96 13.07
CA HIS A 174 12.54 0.12 12.56
C HIS A 174 11.85 0.83 11.39
N PHE A 175 11.89 2.15 11.42
CA PHE A 175 11.20 3.01 10.44
C PHE A 175 12.16 4.05 9.86
N ARG A 176 11.64 4.89 8.95
CA ARG A 176 12.39 5.97 8.30
C ARG A 176 13.58 5.45 7.48
N ARG A 177 13.42 4.28 6.85
CA ARG A 177 14.39 3.70 5.94
C ARG A 177 13.82 3.72 4.53
N THR A 178 14.62 4.17 3.59
CA THR A 178 14.32 4.09 2.17
C THR A 178 15.30 3.10 1.55
N ILE A 179 14.78 2.05 0.94
CA ILE A 179 15.56 1.05 0.22
C ILE A 179 15.40 1.36 -1.28
N LEU A 180 16.51 1.35 -2.01
CA LEU A 180 16.57 1.57 -3.46
C LEU A 180 17.03 0.29 -4.16
N GLY A 181 16.73 0.16 -5.45
CA GLY A 181 17.08 -1.03 -6.24
C GLY A 181 16.21 -2.24 -5.94
N ALA A 182 14.99 -2.04 -5.42
CA ALA A 182 14.02 -3.12 -5.25
C ALA A 182 13.66 -3.73 -6.61
N LYS A 183 13.50 -5.07 -6.65
CA LYS A 183 13.19 -5.82 -7.87
C LYS A 183 11.95 -6.70 -7.63
N PRO A 184 11.11 -6.92 -8.65
CA PRO A 184 11.14 -6.30 -9.98
C PRO A 184 10.68 -4.83 -9.94
N ALA A 185 11.25 -3.99 -10.81
CA ALA A 185 10.81 -2.62 -11.03
C ALA A 185 11.20 -2.16 -12.46
N PRO A 186 10.32 -1.45 -13.19
CA PRO A 186 8.94 -1.11 -12.82
C PRO A 186 7.99 -2.31 -12.96
N VAL A 187 6.92 -2.32 -12.16
CA VAL A 187 5.76 -3.21 -12.34
C VAL A 187 4.52 -2.35 -12.50
N ALA A 188 3.59 -2.76 -13.36
CA ALA A 188 2.31 -2.08 -13.48
C ALA A 188 1.59 -2.13 -12.13
N ALA A 189 1.28 -0.96 -11.56
CA ALA A 189 0.62 -0.85 -10.27
C ALA A 189 -0.73 -1.58 -10.33
N LEU A 190 -1.07 -2.31 -9.27
CA LEU A 190 -2.29 -3.10 -9.18
C LEU A 190 -3.53 -2.22 -9.40
N TYR A 191 -3.57 -1.06 -8.74
CA TYR A 191 -4.69 -0.11 -8.86
C TYR A 191 -4.77 0.52 -10.25
N SER A 192 -3.71 0.52 -11.06
CA SER A 192 -3.73 1.14 -12.38
C SER A 192 -4.80 0.49 -13.25
N SER A 193 -5.76 1.29 -13.71
CA SER A 193 -6.84 0.82 -14.58
C SER A 193 -6.30 0.19 -15.87
N ARG A 194 -7.01 -0.83 -16.35
CA ARG A 194 -6.62 -1.69 -17.48
C ARG A 194 -7.59 -1.53 -18.64
N GLY A 195 -7.06 -1.60 -19.85
CA GLY A 195 -7.87 -1.63 -21.06
C GLY A 195 -8.62 -2.95 -21.27
N PRO A 196 -9.28 -3.08 -22.44
CA PRO A 196 -9.51 -2.04 -23.43
C PRO A 196 -10.48 -0.97 -22.92
N SER A 197 -10.53 0.17 -23.62
CA SER A 197 -11.54 1.19 -23.37
C SER A 197 -12.94 0.63 -23.64
N PRO A 198 -13.92 0.82 -22.73
CA PRO A 198 -15.30 0.44 -23.01
C PRO A 198 -15.94 1.32 -24.08
N ILE A 199 -15.39 2.51 -24.33
CA ILE A 199 -15.95 3.51 -25.25
C ILE A 199 -15.43 3.33 -26.69
N CYS A 200 -14.15 3.00 -26.84
CA CYS A 200 -13.50 2.78 -28.14
C CYS A 200 -12.50 1.64 -28.00
N PRO A 201 -12.95 0.38 -28.00
CA PRO A 201 -12.10 -0.78 -27.77
C PRO A 201 -11.08 -1.02 -28.88
N GLU A 202 -11.30 -0.47 -30.07
CA GLU A 202 -10.39 -0.57 -31.23
C GLU A 202 -9.12 0.27 -31.05
N VAL A 203 -9.16 1.30 -30.19
CA VAL A 203 -7.99 2.10 -29.82
C VAL A 203 -7.48 1.60 -28.47
N LEU A 204 -6.30 0.97 -28.49
CA LEU A 204 -5.68 0.42 -27.29
C LEU A 204 -5.39 1.51 -26.25
N LYS A 205 -5.73 1.22 -24.99
CA LYS A 205 -5.48 2.06 -23.83
C LYS A 205 -5.11 1.19 -22.62
N PRO A 206 -4.32 1.70 -21.64
CA PRO A 206 -3.59 2.97 -21.67
C PRO A 206 -2.50 2.99 -22.75
N ASP A 207 -2.06 4.17 -23.16
CA ASP A 207 -1.06 4.32 -24.23
C ASP A 207 0.37 4.01 -23.74
N LEU A 208 0.67 4.37 -22.49
CA LEU A 208 1.94 4.07 -21.83
C LEU A 208 1.76 3.97 -20.31
N VAL A 209 2.84 3.59 -19.63
CA VAL A 209 2.92 3.61 -18.17
C VAL A 209 4.04 4.52 -17.69
N ALA A 210 3.87 5.12 -16.51
CA ALA A 210 4.87 5.98 -15.87
C ALA A 210 4.89 5.75 -14.34
N PRO A 211 5.95 6.18 -13.63
CA PRO A 211 6.00 6.13 -12.16
C PRO A 211 4.80 6.82 -11.51
N GLY A 212 3.98 6.05 -10.80
CA GLY A 212 2.75 6.56 -10.17
C GLY A 212 2.60 6.17 -8.70
N THR A 213 3.32 5.14 -8.24
CA THR A 213 3.23 4.66 -6.86
C THR A 213 4.22 5.40 -5.97
N GLN A 214 3.73 5.97 -4.87
CA GLN A 214 4.53 6.60 -3.81
C GLN A 214 5.50 7.67 -4.32
N VAL A 215 5.11 8.47 -5.32
CA VAL A 215 5.92 9.59 -5.85
C VAL A 215 5.95 10.74 -4.84
N MET A 216 7.14 11.31 -4.59
CA MET A 216 7.28 12.46 -3.68
C MET A 216 7.04 13.75 -4.44
N ALA A 217 6.18 14.61 -3.91
CA ALA A 217 5.82 15.90 -4.53
C ALA A 217 5.60 16.98 -3.45
N ALA A 218 5.42 18.23 -3.88
CA ALA A 218 5.03 19.33 -2.99
C ALA A 218 3.63 19.08 -2.40
N TYR A 219 3.41 19.50 -1.15
CA TYR A 219 2.14 19.37 -0.46
C TYR A 219 1.82 20.62 0.36
N VAL A 220 0.54 20.95 0.50
CA VAL A 220 0.08 22.11 1.27
C VAL A 220 0.43 21.90 2.75
N PRO A 221 1.17 22.82 3.41
CA PRO A 221 1.49 22.68 4.82
C PRO A 221 0.24 22.73 5.70
N SER A 222 0.14 21.84 6.69
CA SER A 222 -0.83 21.96 7.78
C SER A 222 -0.28 22.98 8.79
N ARG A 223 -0.87 24.18 8.83
CA ARG A 223 -0.65 25.15 9.92
C ARG A 223 -1.51 24.80 11.12
#